data_AF-A0A8H3WYS9-F1
#
_entry.id   AF-A0A8H3WYS9-F1
#
_cell.length_a   1.000
_cell.length_b   1.000
_cell.length_c   1.000
_cell.angle_alpha   90.00
_cell.angle_beta   90.00
_cell.angle_gamma   90.00
#
_symmetry.space_group_name_H-M   'P 1'
#
loop_
_entity.id
_entity.type
_entity.pdbx_description
1 polymer ?
#
loop_
_entity_poly.entity_id
_entity_poly.type
_entity_poly.pdbx_seq_one_letter_code
_entity_poly.pdbx_strand_id
1 'polypeptide(L)'
;MINLQHDNSSRREQRLDLSIVPGKNLGWFRLGTSVWDIINFLREQSRVIPSVDLKYTDESPILTDLFLSLPANGINMRFDGPTQRLKSIEVNDFSKLRLTYQDSEVSSNKAAPTFLSIYKIFGPTYPGELDKKKNEYTLNYPGVSFVFPIPEEHISLFVSSTDLPLELPDGTSPLLSRLHTYHGANFRNVTVPPLLRNANPENMGCNGDLGEVESVVAELKRGITVNFLVRNNSNQISVEILLNVTTPQDLIVDIGSPLRIFYKEEDKMRIHSEDIGVDSAEDGETASNNTLSNGVENHIQEGDMGHPIDYFYNYFHLGFDVLFDGVSHRCKKIILHGNVPGHYDFQRYKRCPYKILLQPKVTTNDDADNEVTTNDDADNEVARLEVFGEDDDIESTSTLNQTGNNYITSEMKIDKISELIGPPSGRPLIFNRGAGGQNPFGPTELSGYDGAVFEVMKNGHVATITLF
;
A
#
# COMPACT_ATOMS: atom_id res chain seq x y z
N MET A 1 -30.63 -36.89 -1.08
CA MET A 1 -30.12 -36.89 -2.46
C MET A 1 -31.05 -36.05 -3.31
N ILE A 2 -30.85 -34.74 -3.31
CA ILE A 2 -31.65 -33.79 -4.11
C ILE A 2 -30.65 -33.07 -5.03
N ASN A 3 -30.91 -33.26 -6.32
CA ASN A 3 -30.30 -32.69 -7.52
C ASN A 3 -29.27 -31.55 -7.33
N LEU A 4 -27.99 -31.91 -7.46
CA LEU A 4 -26.85 -31.01 -7.68
C LEU A 4 -26.40 -30.95 -9.16
N GLN A 5 -27.22 -31.45 -10.09
CA GLN A 5 -26.82 -31.65 -11.50
C GLN A 5 -27.47 -30.69 -12.50
N HIS A 6 -28.06 -29.57 -12.08
CA HIS A 6 -28.74 -28.65 -13.02
C HIS A 6 -28.29 -27.19 -13.04
N ASP A 7 -27.12 -26.85 -12.47
CA ASP A 7 -26.63 -25.46 -12.50
C ASP A 7 -25.27 -25.25 -13.20
N ASN A 8 -24.70 -26.29 -13.82
CA ASN A 8 -23.39 -26.21 -14.48
C ASN A 8 -23.45 -25.92 -15.99
N SER A 9 -24.63 -25.75 -16.59
CA SER A 9 -24.81 -25.68 -18.05
C SER A 9 -25.19 -24.30 -18.61
N SER A 10 -25.07 -23.21 -17.84
CA SER A 10 -25.34 -21.85 -18.35
C SER A 10 -24.39 -20.73 -17.89
N ARG A 11 -23.21 -21.05 -17.34
CA ARG A 11 -22.13 -20.06 -17.23
C ARG A 11 -21.49 -19.87 -18.62
N ARG A 12 -22.13 -19.09 -19.49
CA ARG A 12 -21.39 -18.48 -20.60
C ARG A 12 -20.26 -17.69 -19.95
N GLU A 13 -19.01 -18.07 -20.18
CA GLU A 13 -17.84 -17.29 -19.79
C GLU A 13 -18.03 -15.89 -20.34
N GLN A 14 -18.38 -14.96 -19.45
CA GLN A 14 -18.66 -13.60 -19.82
C GLN A 14 -17.31 -12.93 -20.08
N ARG A 15 -16.96 -12.80 -21.35
CA ARG A 15 -15.71 -12.16 -21.75
C ARG A 15 -15.69 -10.73 -21.25
N LEU A 16 -14.55 -10.32 -20.67
CA LEU A 16 -14.37 -8.93 -20.27
C LEU A 16 -14.23 -8.06 -21.51
N ASP A 17 -14.94 -6.95 -21.51
CA ASP A 17 -14.82 -5.91 -22.52
C ASP A 17 -13.99 -4.77 -21.94
N LEU A 18 -12.78 -4.59 -22.46
CA LEU A 18 -11.79 -3.66 -21.91
C LEU A 18 -11.30 -2.70 -23.00
N SER A 19 -11.29 -1.41 -22.68
CA SER A 19 -10.70 -0.37 -23.50
C SER A 19 -9.22 -0.20 -23.17
N ILE A 20 -8.36 -0.17 -24.19
CA ILE A 20 -6.93 0.11 -24.04
C ILE A 20 -6.75 1.63 -24.01
N VAL A 21 -6.16 2.15 -22.93
CA VAL A 21 -5.68 3.53 -22.86
C VAL A 21 -4.18 3.51 -22.60
N PRO A 22 -3.34 3.66 -23.65
CA PRO A 22 -1.90 3.54 -23.54
C PRO A 22 -1.32 4.40 -22.41
N GLY A 23 -0.43 3.81 -21.61
CA GLY A 23 0.23 4.50 -20.50
C GLY A 23 -0.64 4.81 -19.29
N LYS A 24 -1.94 4.46 -19.30
CA LYS A 24 -2.89 4.84 -18.24
C LYS A 24 -3.68 3.68 -17.67
N ASN A 25 -4.43 2.93 -18.48
CA ASN A 25 -5.30 1.86 -17.98
C ASN A 25 -5.63 0.82 -19.06
N LEU A 26 -6.06 -0.36 -18.59
CA LEU A 26 -6.70 -1.39 -19.40
C LEU A 26 -8.09 -1.66 -18.81
N GLY A 27 -9.12 -1.05 -19.41
CA GLY A 27 -10.47 -1.05 -18.89
C GLY A 27 -10.52 -0.53 -17.45
N TRP A 28 -10.94 -1.39 -16.52
CA TRP A 28 -11.05 -1.05 -15.09
C TRP A 28 -9.70 -0.95 -14.38
N PHE A 29 -8.66 -1.58 -14.93
CA PHE A 29 -7.35 -1.66 -14.27
C PHE A 29 -6.50 -0.44 -14.62
N ARG A 30 -6.43 0.51 -13.68
CA ARG A 30 -5.63 1.74 -13.83
C ARG A 30 -4.23 1.55 -13.27
N LEU A 31 -3.22 1.96 -14.05
CA LEU A 31 -1.85 2.00 -13.58
C LEU A 31 -1.73 2.99 -12.40
N GLY A 32 -0.99 2.61 -11.38
CA GLY A 32 -0.83 3.34 -10.13
C GLY A 32 -1.86 2.99 -9.06
N THR A 33 -2.92 2.23 -9.36
CA THR A 33 -3.86 1.77 -8.32
C THR A 33 -3.18 0.75 -7.41
N SER A 34 -3.46 0.81 -6.10
CA SER A 34 -2.85 -0.12 -5.14
C SER A 34 -3.39 -1.54 -5.30
N VAL A 35 -2.58 -2.53 -4.90
CA VAL A 35 -3.02 -3.94 -4.87
C VAL A 35 -4.24 -4.14 -3.96
N TRP A 36 -4.35 -3.35 -2.88
CA TRP A 36 -5.47 -3.38 -1.95
C TRP A 36 -6.77 -2.94 -2.61
N ASP A 37 -6.73 -1.83 -3.35
CA ASP A 37 -7.87 -1.31 -4.11
C ASP A 37 -8.28 -2.30 -5.21
N ILE A 38 -7.32 -2.88 -5.92
CA ILE A 38 -7.59 -3.88 -6.97
C ILE A 38 -8.21 -5.15 -6.38
N ILE A 39 -7.65 -5.72 -5.32
CA ILE A 39 -8.20 -6.95 -4.73
C ILE A 39 -9.60 -6.71 -4.15
N ASN A 40 -9.86 -5.56 -3.52
CA ASN A 40 -11.20 -5.22 -3.07
C ASN A 40 -12.21 -5.12 -4.22
N PHE A 41 -11.83 -4.45 -5.30
CA PHE A 41 -12.66 -4.41 -6.51
C PHE A 41 -12.90 -5.82 -7.09
N LEU A 42 -11.87 -6.66 -7.16
CA LEU A 42 -11.99 -8.02 -7.67
C LEU A 42 -12.94 -8.88 -6.80
N ARG A 43 -12.95 -8.69 -5.48
CA ARG A 43 -13.89 -9.37 -4.57
C ARG A 43 -15.35 -9.04 -4.90
N GLU A 44 -15.64 -7.78 -5.24
CA GLU A 44 -16.97 -7.34 -5.66
C GLU A 44 -17.37 -7.93 -7.03
N GLN A 45 -16.39 -8.20 -7.90
CA GLN A 45 -16.61 -8.73 -9.26
C GLN A 45 -16.45 -10.25 -9.38
N SER A 46 -16.65 -11.00 -8.29
CA SER A 46 -16.48 -12.47 -8.22
C SER A 46 -17.28 -13.28 -9.25
N ARG A 47 -18.36 -12.70 -9.81
CA ARG A 47 -19.15 -13.32 -10.88
C ARG A 47 -18.40 -13.40 -12.22
N VAL A 48 -17.62 -12.36 -12.54
CA VAL A 48 -16.91 -12.23 -13.83
C VAL A 48 -15.46 -12.71 -13.70
N ILE A 49 -14.89 -12.61 -12.51
CA ILE A 49 -13.51 -12.98 -12.20
C ILE A 49 -13.54 -14.07 -11.12
N PRO A 50 -13.64 -15.36 -11.51
CA PRO A 50 -13.88 -16.46 -10.58
C PRO A 50 -12.62 -16.91 -9.81
N SER A 51 -11.43 -16.61 -10.32
CA SER A 51 -10.15 -17.07 -9.76
C SER A 51 -9.10 -15.98 -9.85
N VAL A 52 -8.36 -15.77 -8.77
CA VAL A 52 -7.29 -14.79 -8.65
C VAL A 52 -6.09 -15.46 -7.99
N ASP A 53 -4.95 -15.48 -8.68
CA ASP A 53 -3.71 -16.03 -8.14
C ASP A 53 -2.77 -14.88 -7.77
N LEU A 54 -2.28 -14.86 -6.54
CA LEU A 54 -1.25 -13.94 -6.09
C LEU A 54 0.07 -14.69 -5.89
N LYS A 55 1.15 -14.18 -6.49
CA LYS A 55 2.51 -14.71 -6.35
C LYS A 55 3.42 -13.63 -5.80
N TYR A 56 4.21 -14.02 -4.80
CA TYR A 56 5.21 -13.18 -4.14
C TYR A 56 6.37 -14.06 -3.67
N THR A 57 7.46 -13.42 -3.26
CA THR A 57 8.69 -14.08 -2.77
C THR A 57 8.79 -13.90 -1.26
N ASP A 58 9.04 -14.97 -0.51
CA ASP A 58 9.08 -14.94 0.96
C ASP A 58 10.33 -14.24 1.52
N GLU A 59 11.45 -14.26 0.79
CA GLU A 59 12.73 -13.70 1.23
C GLU A 59 12.73 -12.16 1.31
N SER A 60 12.01 -11.52 0.38
CA SER A 60 11.97 -10.07 0.22
C SER A 60 10.62 -9.59 -0.36
N PRO A 61 9.50 -9.87 0.33
CA PRO A 61 8.13 -9.61 -0.16
C PRO A 61 7.78 -8.13 -0.36
N ILE A 62 8.58 -7.22 0.21
CA ILE A 62 8.40 -5.77 0.07
C ILE A 62 9.28 -5.20 -1.05
N LEU A 63 10.44 -5.79 -1.31
CA LEU A 63 11.39 -5.23 -2.29
C LEU A 63 11.18 -5.80 -3.69
N THR A 64 10.60 -7.00 -3.76
CA THR A 64 10.28 -7.66 -5.03
C THR A 64 8.85 -7.37 -5.45
N ASP A 65 8.61 -7.45 -6.75
CA ASP A 65 7.30 -7.18 -7.32
C ASP A 65 6.29 -8.26 -6.99
N LEU A 66 5.03 -7.85 -6.81
CA LEU A 66 3.91 -8.76 -6.63
C LEU A 66 3.26 -9.03 -7.98
N PHE A 67 2.90 -10.29 -8.22
CA PHE A 67 2.24 -10.72 -9.45
C PHE A 67 0.84 -11.21 -9.14
N LEU A 68 -0.16 -10.56 -9.74
CA LEU A 68 -1.56 -10.94 -9.63
C LEU A 68 -2.03 -11.45 -11.00
N SER A 69 -2.40 -12.73 -11.08
CA SER A 69 -2.89 -13.35 -12.31
C SER A 69 -4.40 -13.57 -12.22
N LEU A 70 -5.09 -13.34 -13.34
CA LEU A 70 -6.50 -13.65 -13.57
C LEU A 70 -6.59 -14.76 -14.64
N PRO A 71 -6.38 -16.05 -14.28
CA PRO A 71 -6.22 -17.13 -15.26
C PRO A 71 -7.44 -17.33 -16.17
N ALA A 72 -8.64 -17.15 -15.60
CA ALA A 72 -9.91 -17.24 -16.31
C ALA A 72 -10.13 -16.11 -17.32
N ASN A 73 -9.36 -15.01 -17.22
CA ASN A 73 -9.51 -13.82 -18.05
C ASN A 73 -8.28 -13.55 -18.93
N GLY A 74 -7.14 -14.20 -18.68
CA GLY A 74 -5.92 -14.01 -19.48
C GLY A 74 -5.19 -12.69 -19.20
N ILE A 75 -5.28 -12.19 -17.97
CA ILE A 75 -4.67 -10.92 -17.54
C ILE A 75 -3.68 -11.19 -16.41
N ASN A 76 -2.48 -10.63 -16.52
CA ASN A 76 -1.48 -10.62 -15.48
C ASN A 76 -1.15 -9.18 -15.11
N MET A 77 -1.08 -8.89 -13.82
CA MET A 77 -0.78 -7.57 -13.27
C MET A 77 0.49 -7.66 -12.45
N ARG A 78 1.37 -6.67 -12.63
CA ARG A 78 2.61 -6.54 -11.88
C ARG A 78 2.53 -5.29 -11.02
N PHE A 79 2.72 -5.47 -9.73
CA PHE A 79 2.76 -4.40 -8.75
C PHE A 79 4.19 -4.19 -8.29
N ASP A 80 4.54 -2.94 -8.09
CA ASP A 80 5.79 -2.59 -7.44
C ASP A 80 5.79 -3.05 -5.98
N GLY A 81 6.90 -3.59 -5.49
CA GLY A 81 6.99 -4.09 -4.11
C GLY A 81 6.78 -2.99 -3.06
N PRO A 82 7.65 -1.95 -3.03
CA PRO A 82 7.63 -0.94 -1.98
C PRO A 82 6.35 -0.11 -1.93
N THR A 83 5.84 0.31 -3.09
CA THR A 83 4.62 1.13 -3.16
C THR A 83 3.35 0.28 -3.23
N GLN A 84 3.46 -1.00 -3.62
CA GLN A 84 2.32 -1.90 -3.89
C GLN A 84 1.33 -1.34 -4.91
N ARG A 85 1.82 -0.52 -5.84
CA ARG A 85 1.02 0.11 -6.90
C ARG A 85 1.21 -0.60 -8.24
N LEU A 86 0.15 -0.68 -9.01
CA LEU A 86 0.14 -1.34 -10.32
C LEU A 86 1.07 -0.60 -11.29
N LYS A 87 2.07 -1.29 -11.83
CA LYS A 87 3.03 -0.68 -12.77
C LYS A 87 2.87 -1.17 -14.20
N SER A 88 2.47 -2.42 -14.39
CA SER A 88 2.18 -2.96 -15.72
C SER A 88 1.06 -3.99 -15.71
N ILE A 89 0.37 -4.07 -16.83
CA ILE A 89 -0.68 -5.04 -17.12
C ILE A 89 -0.28 -5.77 -18.40
N GLU A 90 -0.33 -7.08 -18.35
CA GLU A 90 -0.07 -7.96 -19.48
C GLU A 90 -1.33 -8.76 -19.81
N VAL A 91 -1.66 -8.85 -21.10
CA VAL A 91 -2.68 -9.76 -21.62
C VAL A 91 -1.99 -10.86 -22.40
N ASN A 92 -2.28 -12.11 -22.08
CA ASN A 92 -1.68 -13.29 -22.71
C ASN A 92 -2.68 -14.15 -23.49
N ASP A 93 -3.98 -14.01 -23.24
CA ASP A 93 -5.02 -14.81 -23.90
C ASP A 93 -6.16 -13.92 -24.39
N PHE A 94 -6.03 -13.49 -25.64
CA PHE A 94 -7.00 -12.63 -26.33
C PHE A 94 -8.34 -13.34 -26.61
N SER A 95 -8.40 -14.67 -26.53
CA SER A 95 -9.64 -15.40 -26.77
C SER A 95 -10.69 -15.19 -25.66
N LYS A 96 -10.25 -14.78 -24.46
CA LYS A 96 -11.08 -14.57 -23.28
C LYS A 96 -11.60 -13.14 -23.13
N LEU A 97 -11.16 -12.23 -24.00
CA LEU A 97 -11.35 -10.80 -23.84
C LEU A 97 -11.91 -10.19 -25.14
N ARG A 98 -12.55 -9.03 -25.01
CA ARG A 98 -12.78 -8.10 -26.11
C ARG A 98 -11.96 -6.84 -25.81
N LEU A 99 -11.11 -6.44 -26.74
CA LEU A 99 -10.23 -5.29 -26.60
C LEU A 99 -10.59 -4.22 -27.63
N THR A 100 -10.74 -2.99 -27.16
CA THR A 100 -11.05 -1.83 -27.99
C THR A 100 -10.04 -0.71 -27.79
N TYR A 101 -9.78 0.06 -28.84
CA TYR A 101 -8.95 1.28 -28.81
C TYR A 101 -9.60 2.35 -29.67
N GLN A 102 -9.93 3.51 -29.10
CA GLN A 102 -10.62 4.61 -29.80
C GLN A 102 -11.79 4.11 -30.67
N ASP A 103 -12.71 3.35 -30.05
CA ASP A 103 -13.88 2.72 -30.68
C ASP A 103 -13.58 1.64 -31.76
N SER A 104 -12.31 1.37 -32.05
CA SER A 104 -11.89 0.30 -32.96
C SER A 104 -11.68 -1.02 -32.22
N GLU A 105 -12.18 -2.12 -32.76
CA GLU A 105 -11.96 -3.46 -32.19
C GLU A 105 -10.54 -3.94 -32.50
N VAL A 106 -9.70 -4.05 -31.46
CA VAL A 106 -8.34 -4.62 -31.57
C VAL A 106 -8.40 -6.14 -31.51
N SER A 107 -9.25 -6.68 -30.64
CA SER A 107 -9.49 -8.11 -30.54
C SER A 107 -10.96 -8.38 -30.19
N SER A 108 -11.61 -9.22 -30.99
CA SER A 108 -12.99 -9.64 -30.76
C SER A 108 -13.23 -11.04 -31.35
N ASN A 109 -14.46 -11.55 -31.21
CA ASN A 109 -14.88 -12.78 -31.89
C ASN A 109 -14.81 -12.72 -33.42
N LYS A 110 -14.80 -11.50 -33.98
CA LYS A 110 -14.81 -11.25 -35.42
C LYS A 110 -13.45 -10.79 -35.95
N ALA A 111 -12.64 -10.16 -35.09
CA ALA A 111 -11.36 -9.58 -35.45
C ALA A 111 -10.23 -10.21 -34.63
N ALA A 112 -9.31 -10.89 -35.31
CA ALA A 112 -8.09 -11.40 -34.70
C ALA A 112 -7.03 -10.29 -34.63
N PRO A 113 -6.28 -10.17 -33.52
CA PRO A 113 -5.24 -9.16 -33.37
C PRO A 113 -3.98 -9.56 -34.16
N THR A 114 -3.94 -9.25 -35.45
CA THR A 114 -2.76 -9.44 -36.31
C THR A 114 -1.85 -8.21 -36.29
N PHE A 115 -0.57 -8.36 -36.63
CA PHE A 115 0.37 -7.26 -36.78
C PHE A 115 -0.19 -6.17 -37.72
N LEU A 116 -0.70 -6.58 -38.89
CA LEU A 116 -1.29 -5.66 -39.86
C LEU A 116 -2.50 -4.91 -39.29
N SER A 117 -3.38 -5.58 -38.53
CA SER A 117 -4.54 -4.92 -37.92
C SER A 117 -4.14 -3.88 -36.87
N ILE A 118 -3.14 -4.21 -36.05
CA ILE A 118 -2.64 -3.31 -35.00
C ILE A 118 -1.96 -2.10 -35.63
N TYR A 119 -1.12 -2.31 -36.64
CA TYR A 119 -0.48 -1.22 -37.38
C TYR A 119 -1.49 -0.29 -38.06
N LYS A 120 -2.61 -0.83 -38.57
CA LYS A 120 -3.72 -0.03 -39.13
C LYS A 120 -4.47 0.79 -38.07
N ILE A 121 -4.67 0.23 -36.88
CA ILE A 121 -5.44 0.88 -35.80
C ILE A 121 -4.60 1.94 -35.08
N PHE A 122 -3.36 1.63 -34.72
CA PHE A 122 -2.49 2.51 -33.93
C PHE A 122 -1.65 3.47 -34.80
N GLY A 123 -1.59 3.20 -36.11
CA GLY A 123 -0.83 4.01 -37.06
C GLY A 123 0.66 3.68 -37.10
N PRO A 124 1.41 4.43 -37.94
CA PRO A 124 2.84 4.20 -38.13
C PRO A 124 3.62 4.46 -36.84
N THR A 125 4.62 3.64 -36.58
CA THR A 125 5.55 3.76 -35.45
C THR A 125 6.97 3.44 -35.91
N TYR A 126 7.94 3.69 -35.04
CA TYR A 126 9.32 3.28 -35.28
C TYR A 126 9.42 1.75 -35.38
N PRO A 127 10.39 1.22 -36.16
CA PRO A 127 10.65 -0.21 -36.20
C PRO A 127 10.81 -0.80 -34.79
N GLY A 128 10.17 -1.94 -34.56
CA GLY A 128 10.20 -2.64 -33.29
C GLY A 128 11.54 -3.33 -33.00
N GLU A 129 11.60 -3.98 -31.83
CA GLU A 129 12.77 -4.74 -31.39
C GLU A 129 12.56 -6.25 -31.62
N LEU A 130 13.53 -6.90 -32.27
CA LEU A 130 13.55 -8.35 -32.44
C LEU A 130 14.39 -9.02 -31.35
N ASP A 131 13.75 -9.86 -30.54
CA ASP A 131 14.44 -10.75 -29.59
C ASP A 131 14.71 -12.12 -30.24
N LYS A 132 15.94 -12.30 -30.72
CA LYS A 132 16.39 -13.54 -31.37
C LYS A 132 16.35 -14.78 -30.47
N LYS A 133 16.38 -14.61 -29.14
CA LYS A 133 16.40 -15.77 -28.22
C LYS A 133 15.00 -16.36 -28.05
N LYS A 134 13.99 -15.51 -28.14
CA LYS A 134 12.58 -15.89 -27.95
C LYS A 134 11.82 -16.01 -29.26
N ASN A 135 12.44 -15.62 -30.38
CA ASN A 135 11.81 -15.54 -31.69
C ASN A 135 10.60 -14.58 -31.68
N GLU A 136 10.76 -13.43 -31.03
CA GLU A 136 9.68 -12.49 -30.79
C GLU A 136 10.02 -11.10 -31.30
N TYR A 137 9.07 -10.48 -32.00
CA TYR A 137 9.15 -9.09 -32.44
C TYR A 137 8.22 -8.22 -31.60
N THR A 138 8.78 -7.19 -30.99
CA THR A 138 8.06 -6.27 -30.12
C THR A 138 7.86 -4.93 -30.83
N LEU A 139 6.61 -4.60 -31.14
CA LEU A 139 6.21 -3.30 -31.65
C LEU A 139 5.86 -2.36 -30.49
N ASN A 140 6.55 -1.22 -30.41
CA ASN A 140 6.43 -0.28 -29.30
C ASN A 140 5.64 0.96 -29.69
N TYR A 141 4.69 1.34 -28.83
CA TYR A 141 4.02 2.64 -28.83
C TYR A 141 4.17 3.27 -27.43
N PRO A 142 3.99 4.59 -27.28
CA PRO A 142 4.04 5.22 -25.97
C PRO A 142 3.03 4.59 -24.99
N GLY A 143 3.54 3.90 -23.96
CA GLY A 143 2.74 3.27 -22.91
C GLY A 143 2.02 1.98 -23.28
N VAL A 144 2.28 1.42 -24.47
CA VAL A 144 1.77 0.10 -24.88
C VAL A 144 2.73 -0.62 -25.82
N SER A 145 2.99 -1.91 -25.58
CA SER A 145 3.82 -2.75 -26.45
C SER A 145 3.06 -4.01 -26.88
N PHE A 146 3.29 -4.41 -28.12
CA PHE A 146 2.69 -5.58 -28.75
C PHE A 146 3.79 -6.58 -29.11
N VAL A 147 3.66 -7.83 -28.67
CA VAL A 147 4.65 -8.87 -28.93
C VAL A 147 4.07 -9.91 -29.88
N PHE A 148 4.80 -10.18 -30.96
CA PHE A 148 4.43 -11.12 -32.00
C PHE A 148 5.49 -12.23 -32.11
N PRO A 149 5.11 -13.51 -32.01
CA PRO A 149 6.03 -14.59 -32.29
C PRO A 149 6.28 -14.66 -33.80
N ILE A 150 7.55 -14.79 -34.20
CA ILE A 150 7.98 -14.95 -35.59
C ILE A 150 8.52 -16.38 -35.77
N PRO A 151 8.06 -17.13 -36.79
CA PRO A 151 8.61 -18.45 -37.10
C PRO A 151 10.12 -18.39 -37.40
N GLU A 152 10.89 -19.36 -36.90
CA GLU A 152 12.36 -19.42 -37.01
C GLU A 152 12.87 -19.24 -38.45
N GLU A 153 12.14 -19.78 -39.41
CA GLU A 153 12.43 -19.73 -40.84
C GLU A 153 12.51 -18.29 -41.39
N HIS A 154 11.78 -17.36 -40.79
CA HIS A 154 11.66 -15.98 -41.27
C HIS A 154 12.43 -14.97 -40.43
N ILE A 155 12.95 -15.36 -39.26
CA ILE A 155 13.66 -14.45 -38.34
C ILE A 155 14.85 -13.78 -39.02
N SER A 156 15.63 -14.54 -39.80
CA SER A 156 16.84 -14.05 -40.47
C SER A 156 16.57 -12.86 -41.40
N LEU A 157 15.34 -12.73 -41.94
CA LEU A 157 14.94 -11.61 -42.78
C LEU A 157 14.90 -10.31 -41.97
N PHE A 158 14.41 -10.38 -40.73
CA PHE A 158 14.18 -9.24 -39.85
C PHE A 158 15.38 -8.89 -38.95
N VAL A 159 16.48 -9.64 -39.04
CA VAL A 159 17.70 -9.39 -38.24
C VAL A 159 18.46 -8.15 -38.72
N SER A 160 18.47 -7.92 -40.03
CA SER A 160 19.24 -6.84 -40.67
C SER A 160 18.37 -5.79 -41.37
N SER A 161 17.08 -6.06 -41.55
CA SER A 161 16.15 -5.13 -42.18
C SER A 161 15.48 -4.22 -41.15
N THR A 162 15.28 -2.96 -41.50
CA THR A 162 14.33 -2.06 -40.82
C THR A 162 12.88 -2.33 -41.20
N ASP A 163 12.63 -3.37 -42.01
CA ASP A 163 11.32 -3.71 -42.54
C ASP A 163 10.40 -4.28 -41.46
N LEU A 164 9.14 -3.85 -41.51
CA LEU A 164 8.10 -4.28 -40.59
C LEU A 164 7.53 -5.64 -41.04
N PRO A 165 7.27 -6.59 -40.11
CA PRO A 165 6.67 -7.88 -40.42
C PRO A 165 5.15 -7.75 -40.64
N LEU A 166 4.74 -6.95 -41.62
CA LEU A 166 3.33 -6.73 -41.98
C LEU A 166 2.70 -8.02 -42.52
N GLU A 167 3.40 -8.66 -43.45
CA GLU A 167 3.08 -9.96 -44.03
C GLU A 167 4.36 -10.79 -44.05
N LEU A 168 4.26 -12.04 -43.61
CA LEU A 168 5.30 -13.04 -43.73
C LEU A 168 5.37 -13.54 -45.18
N PRO A 169 6.47 -14.18 -45.60
CA PRO A 169 6.62 -14.71 -46.96
C PRO A 169 5.54 -15.71 -47.41
N ASP A 170 4.80 -16.28 -46.45
CA ASP A 170 3.67 -17.19 -46.69
C ASP A 170 2.33 -16.45 -46.92
N GLY A 171 2.32 -15.12 -46.88
CA GLY A 171 1.13 -14.26 -47.02
C GLY A 171 0.30 -14.13 -45.74
N THR A 172 0.75 -14.67 -44.61
CA THR A 172 0.09 -14.53 -43.32
C THR A 172 0.64 -13.35 -42.54
N SER A 173 -0.15 -12.79 -41.61
CA SER A 173 0.31 -11.73 -40.70
C SER A 173 0.46 -12.31 -39.29
N PRO A 174 1.57 -12.07 -38.57
CA PRO A 174 1.78 -12.61 -37.23
C PRO A 174 0.65 -12.24 -36.27
N LEU A 175 0.23 -13.19 -35.44
CA LEU A 175 -0.79 -12.98 -34.42
C LEU A 175 -0.16 -12.47 -33.13
N LEU A 176 -0.85 -11.55 -32.46
CA LEU A 176 -0.43 -11.00 -31.19
C LEU A 176 -0.40 -12.10 -30.11
N SER A 177 0.75 -12.30 -29.48
CA SER A 177 0.88 -13.23 -28.34
C SER A 177 0.75 -12.53 -27.01
N ARG A 178 1.28 -11.31 -26.88
CA ARG A 178 1.22 -10.53 -25.63
C ARG A 178 1.01 -9.04 -25.89
N LEU A 179 0.20 -8.44 -25.03
CA LEU A 179 -0.04 -7.00 -24.96
C LEU A 179 0.43 -6.51 -23.59
N HIS A 180 1.31 -5.52 -23.56
CA HIS A 180 1.76 -4.88 -22.33
C HIS A 180 1.26 -3.44 -22.29
N THR A 181 0.50 -3.08 -21.26
CA THR A 181 0.17 -1.69 -20.91
C THR A 181 0.98 -1.31 -19.69
N TYR A 182 1.78 -0.24 -19.78
CA TYR A 182 2.75 0.11 -18.74
C TYR A 182 2.99 1.61 -18.70
N HIS A 183 3.58 2.06 -17.59
CA HIS A 183 4.06 3.42 -17.44
C HIS A 183 5.59 3.46 -17.45
N GLY A 184 6.16 4.51 -18.04
CA GLY A 184 7.60 4.65 -18.25
C GLY A 184 8.03 4.40 -19.69
N ALA A 185 9.34 4.24 -19.90
CA ALA A 185 9.95 4.22 -21.23
C ALA A 185 9.63 2.94 -22.02
N ASN A 186 9.76 1.76 -21.40
CA ASN A 186 9.53 0.48 -22.06
C ASN A 186 8.97 -0.58 -21.09
N PHE A 187 8.41 -1.66 -21.63
CA PHE A 187 7.80 -2.74 -20.84
C PHE A 187 8.81 -3.56 -20.02
N ARG A 188 10.12 -3.41 -20.27
CA ARG A 188 11.19 -4.10 -19.53
C ARG A 188 11.59 -3.32 -18.26
N ASN A 189 11.67 -1.99 -18.37
CA ASN A 189 12.05 -1.04 -17.33
C ASN A 189 10.84 -0.17 -16.97
N VAL A 190 9.81 -0.83 -16.44
CA VAL A 190 8.55 -0.19 -16.05
C VAL A 190 8.75 0.61 -14.78
N THR A 191 8.23 1.83 -14.76
CA THR A 191 8.17 2.67 -13.56
C THR A 191 6.74 2.77 -13.04
N VAL A 192 6.61 2.97 -11.72
CA VAL A 192 5.30 3.26 -11.12
C VAL A 192 4.86 4.65 -11.58
N PRO A 193 3.61 4.82 -12.05
CA PRO A 193 3.10 6.16 -12.33
C PRO A 193 3.20 7.05 -11.09
N PRO A 194 3.55 8.34 -11.24
CA PRO A 194 3.42 9.30 -10.16
C PRO A 194 2.02 9.24 -9.53
N LEU A 195 1.93 9.52 -8.23
CA LEU A 195 0.64 9.70 -7.58
C LEU A 195 -0.12 10.82 -8.32
N LEU A 196 -1.35 10.56 -8.73
CA LEU A 196 -2.09 11.45 -9.60
C LEU A 196 -2.85 12.48 -8.77
N ARG A 197 -2.60 13.77 -9.02
CA ARG A 197 -3.42 14.89 -8.52
C ARG A 197 -4.88 14.67 -8.92
N ASN A 198 -5.17 14.39 -10.19
CA ASN A 198 -6.55 14.28 -10.68
C ASN A 198 -6.97 12.84 -10.99
N ALA A 199 -7.39 12.09 -9.97
CA ALA A 199 -8.21 10.90 -10.19
C ALA A 199 -9.69 11.27 -10.00
N ASN A 200 -10.47 11.25 -11.09
CA ASN A 200 -11.93 11.25 -10.99
C ASN A 200 -12.34 10.03 -10.13
N PRO A 201 -13.17 10.23 -9.09
CA PRO A 201 -13.57 9.17 -8.16
C PRO A 201 -14.42 8.07 -8.81
N GLU A 202 -14.93 8.29 -10.02
CA GLU A 202 -15.81 7.35 -10.71
C GLU A 202 -15.13 6.04 -11.13
N ASN A 203 -13.80 6.01 -11.19
CA ASN A 203 -13.05 4.80 -11.55
C ASN A 203 -12.19 4.34 -10.37
N MET A 204 -12.79 3.45 -9.57
CA MET A 204 -12.17 2.56 -8.59
C MET A 204 -11.67 3.22 -7.29
N GLY A 205 -12.55 3.25 -6.29
CA GLY A 205 -12.17 3.05 -4.88
C GLY A 205 -11.70 4.25 -4.05
N CYS A 206 -11.62 5.48 -4.59
CA CYS A 206 -11.17 6.64 -3.81
C CYS A 206 -12.34 7.43 -3.21
N ASN A 207 -13.00 6.83 -2.20
CA ASN A 207 -14.14 7.37 -1.45
C ASN A 207 -13.75 8.39 -0.35
N GLY A 208 -12.70 9.19 -0.57
CA GLY A 208 -12.27 10.22 0.38
C GLY A 208 -11.91 11.51 -0.33
N ASP A 209 -12.39 12.64 0.20
CA ASP A 209 -12.11 14.00 -0.29
C ASP A 209 -10.62 14.37 -0.18
N LEU A 210 -9.86 13.67 0.68
CA LEU A 210 -8.48 13.99 1.05
C LEU A 210 -7.42 13.42 0.09
N GLY A 211 -7.78 12.55 -0.86
CA GLY A 211 -6.81 11.97 -1.80
C GLY A 211 -6.07 10.73 -1.26
N GLU A 212 -4.93 10.39 -1.87
CA GLU A 212 -4.11 9.23 -1.50
C GLU A 212 -3.00 9.64 -0.52
N VAL A 213 -2.68 8.77 0.45
CA VAL A 213 -1.59 9.00 1.41
C VAL A 213 -0.25 8.95 0.68
N GLU A 214 0.48 10.07 0.73
CA GLU A 214 1.81 10.18 0.13
C GLU A 214 2.88 9.66 1.10
N SER A 215 2.82 10.09 2.36
CA SER A 215 3.75 9.67 3.40
C SER A 215 3.15 9.81 4.79
N VAL A 216 3.60 8.98 5.73
CA VAL A 216 3.29 9.11 7.15
C VAL A 216 4.58 9.31 7.92
N VAL A 217 4.78 10.50 8.48
CA VAL A 217 5.94 10.80 9.31
C VAL A 217 5.58 10.49 10.76
N ALA A 218 6.35 9.64 11.42
CA ALA A 218 6.13 9.26 12.81
C ALA A 218 7.24 9.80 13.69
N GLU A 219 6.85 10.37 14.82
CA GLU A 219 7.75 10.80 15.89
C GLU A 219 7.40 10.00 17.15
N LEU A 220 8.38 9.23 17.65
CA LEU A 220 8.19 8.40 18.84
C LEU A 220 7.71 9.26 20.02
N LYS A 221 6.74 8.75 20.78
CA LYS A 221 6.10 9.43 21.93
C LYS A 221 5.30 10.70 21.62
N ARG A 222 5.32 11.20 20.37
CA ARG A 222 4.55 12.37 19.95
C ARG A 222 3.32 11.98 19.14
N GLY A 223 3.49 11.19 18.08
CA GLY A 223 2.39 10.81 17.19
C GLY A 223 2.82 10.70 15.73
N ILE A 224 1.89 10.96 14.82
CA ILE A 224 2.14 10.91 13.37
C ILE A 224 1.63 12.15 12.64
N THR A 225 2.27 12.49 11.54
CA THR A 225 1.81 13.45 10.54
C THR A 225 1.51 12.71 9.24
N VAL A 226 0.25 12.73 8.80
CA VAL A 226 -0.20 12.09 7.56
C VAL A 226 -0.23 13.13 6.46
N ASN A 227 0.61 12.96 5.44
CA ASN A 227 0.67 13.84 4.27
C ASN A 227 -0.15 13.23 3.14
N PHE A 228 -1.14 14.00 2.67
CA PHE A 228 -2.01 13.61 1.58
C PHE A 228 -1.64 14.34 0.30
N LEU A 229 -1.68 13.62 -0.82
CA LEU A 229 -1.58 14.25 -2.13
C LEU A 229 -2.94 14.83 -2.52
N VAL A 230 -3.03 16.17 -2.51
CA VAL A 230 -4.25 16.91 -2.83
C VAL A 230 -4.62 16.73 -4.29
N ARG A 231 -5.94 16.66 -4.59
CA ARG A 231 -6.39 16.54 -5.97
C ARG A 231 -6.23 17.82 -6.80
N ASN A 232 -6.31 18.98 -6.17
CA ASN A 232 -6.24 20.30 -6.80
C ASN A 232 -4.95 21.07 -6.43
N ASN A 233 -4.68 22.19 -7.12
CA ASN A 233 -3.49 23.04 -6.99
C ASN A 233 -3.35 23.81 -5.64
N SER A 234 -4.02 23.39 -4.58
CA SER A 234 -3.83 23.94 -3.23
C SER A 234 -2.75 23.18 -2.45
N ASN A 235 -2.15 23.87 -1.48
CA ASN A 235 -1.08 23.40 -0.58
C ASN A 235 -1.29 21.96 -0.07
N GLN A 236 -0.18 21.24 0.13
CA GLN A 236 -0.13 19.90 0.74
C GLN A 236 -1.00 19.86 2.01
N ILE A 237 -1.90 18.88 2.10
CA ILE A 237 -2.72 18.67 3.30
C ILE A 237 -1.96 17.71 4.20
N SER A 238 -1.58 18.19 5.38
CA SER A 238 -0.93 17.42 6.43
C SER A 238 -1.82 17.40 7.65
N VAL A 239 -2.12 16.22 8.18
CA VAL A 239 -2.90 16.04 9.40
C VAL A 239 -2.00 15.49 10.50
N GLU A 240 -1.94 16.16 11.65
CA GLU A 240 -1.24 15.66 12.83
C GLU A 240 -2.19 14.88 13.75
N ILE A 241 -1.79 13.67 14.09
CA ILE A 241 -2.46 12.79 15.06
C ILE A 241 -1.49 12.60 16.22
N LEU A 242 -1.78 13.26 17.33
CA LEU A 242 -0.92 13.35 18.50
C LEU A 242 -1.40 12.41 19.61
N LEU A 243 -0.45 11.67 20.17
CA LEU A 243 -0.67 10.82 21.34
C LEU A 243 -1.08 11.69 22.54
N ASN A 244 -2.05 11.19 23.30
CA ASN A 244 -2.67 11.81 24.47
C ASN A 244 -3.29 13.20 24.24
N VAL A 245 -3.45 13.63 22.98
CA VAL A 245 -4.02 14.94 22.64
C VAL A 245 -5.22 14.80 21.71
N THR A 246 -5.02 14.22 20.52
CA THR A 246 -6.06 14.15 19.48
C THR A 246 -7.28 13.39 19.95
N THR A 247 -8.46 13.98 19.72
CA THR A 247 -9.75 13.38 20.04
C THR A 247 -10.38 12.70 18.82
N PRO A 248 -11.38 11.81 19.00
CA PRO A 248 -12.09 11.19 17.90
C PRO A 248 -12.80 12.21 17.01
N GLN A 249 -13.30 13.31 17.59
CA GLN A 249 -13.96 14.38 16.85
C GLN A 249 -12.97 15.11 15.94
N ASP A 250 -11.79 15.45 16.45
CA ASP A 250 -10.72 16.04 15.64
C ASP A 250 -10.39 15.14 14.45
N LEU A 251 -10.23 13.83 14.70
CA LEU A 251 -9.88 12.87 13.67
C LEU A 251 -10.98 12.72 12.59
N ILE A 252 -12.26 12.73 12.98
CA ILE A 252 -13.38 12.68 12.02
C ILE A 252 -13.43 13.96 11.17
N VAL A 253 -13.13 15.12 11.74
CA VAL A 253 -13.09 16.39 11.01
C VAL A 253 -11.92 16.41 10.04
N ASP A 254 -10.75 15.94 10.46
CA ASP A 254 -9.53 16.06 9.67
C ASP A 254 -9.39 14.99 8.58
N ILE A 255 -9.72 13.73 8.90
CA ILE A 255 -9.55 12.59 7.97
C ILE A 255 -10.84 11.84 7.60
N GLY A 256 -11.99 12.24 8.16
CA GLY A 256 -13.27 11.60 7.90
C GLY A 256 -13.57 10.39 8.82
N SER A 257 -14.73 9.78 8.60
CA SER A 257 -15.20 8.64 9.40
C SER A 257 -14.31 7.39 9.20
N PRO A 258 -13.99 6.65 10.27
CA PRO A 258 -13.30 5.38 10.14
C PRO A 258 -14.16 4.36 9.38
N LEU A 259 -13.51 3.39 8.71
CA LEU A 259 -14.22 2.30 8.04
C LEU A 259 -14.82 1.30 9.02
N ARG A 260 -14.29 1.24 10.24
CA ARG A 260 -14.82 0.42 11.32
C ARG A 260 -14.44 1.01 12.67
N ILE A 261 -15.34 0.87 13.64
CA ILE A 261 -15.07 1.11 15.06
C ILE A 261 -15.09 -0.25 15.77
N PHE A 262 -14.11 -0.50 16.64
CA PHE A 262 -14.00 -1.73 17.41
C PHE A 262 -13.73 -1.44 18.89
N TYR A 263 -14.62 -1.88 19.78
CA TYR A 263 -14.48 -1.73 21.23
C TYR A 263 -13.73 -2.93 21.81
N LYS A 264 -12.78 -2.69 22.72
CA LYS A 264 -12.05 -3.79 23.37
C LYS A 264 -12.97 -4.54 24.33
N GLU A 265 -13.32 -5.77 23.99
CA GLU A 265 -14.20 -6.60 24.84
C GLU A 265 -13.53 -7.02 26.16
N GLU A 266 -12.21 -7.23 26.18
CA GLU A 266 -11.44 -7.63 27.37
C GLU A 266 -10.03 -6.99 27.35
N ASP A 267 -9.63 -6.31 28.44
CA ASP A 267 -8.24 -5.90 28.62
C ASP A 267 -7.47 -6.95 29.43
N LYS A 268 -7.08 -8.04 28.77
CA LYS A 268 -6.41 -9.21 29.39
C LYS A 268 -5.12 -8.87 30.15
N MET A 269 -4.56 -7.67 29.95
CA MET A 269 -3.34 -7.19 30.60
C MET A 269 -3.59 -6.24 31.79
N ARG A 270 -4.85 -5.99 32.19
CA ARG A 270 -5.18 -5.19 33.40
C ARG A 270 -4.67 -5.81 34.71
N ILE A 271 -4.38 -7.11 34.72
CA ILE A 271 -3.78 -7.78 35.89
C ILE A 271 -2.36 -7.27 36.24
N HIS A 272 -1.76 -6.47 35.37
CA HIS A 272 -0.42 -5.90 35.56
C HIS A 272 -0.42 -4.38 35.77
N SER A 273 -1.57 -3.71 35.69
CA SER A 273 -1.70 -2.34 36.19
C SER A 273 -1.88 -2.41 37.70
N GLU A 274 -0.99 -1.79 38.47
CA GLU A 274 -1.16 -1.66 39.91
C GLU A 274 -2.51 -0.98 40.18
N ASP A 275 -3.44 -1.73 40.77
CA ASP A 275 -4.63 -1.16 41.38
C ASP A 275 -4.13 -0.23 42.50
N ILE A 276 -4.20 1.09 42.27
CA ILE A 276 -4.18 2.05 43.38
C ILE A 276 -5.47 1.78 44.16
N GLY A 277 -5.36 0.88 45.15
CA GLY A 277 -6.43 0.55 46.07
C GLY A 277 -6.87 1.81 46.78
N VAL A 278 -8.00 2.38 46.34
CA VAL A 278 -8.81 3.23 47.20
C VAL A 278 -9.53 2.28 48.13
N ASP A 279 -9.00 2.16 49.34
CA ASP A 279 -9.66 1.46 50.43
C ASP A 279 -11.12 1.91 50.53
N SER A 280 -12.00 0.92 50.45
CA SER A 280 -13.44 1.08 50.57
C SER A 280 -13.75 1.38 52.04
N ALA A 281 -13.95 2.66 52.35
CA ALA A 281 -14.70 3.05 53.52
C ALA A 281 -16.18 3.03 53.15
N GLU A 282 -16.89 2.11 53.80
CA GLU A 282 -18.35 2.01 53.82
C GLU A 282 -18.98 3.37 54.17
N ASP A 283 -19.95 3.80 53.37
CA ASP A 283 -21.23 4.27 53.92
C ASP A 283 -22.28 4.30 52.81
N GLY A 284 -23.37 3.58 53.06
CA GLY A 284 -24.50 3.51 52.15
C GLY A 284 -25.36 4.77 52.27
N GLU A 285 -25.89 5.23 51.14
CA GLU A 285 -27.20 5.86 51.11
C GLU A 285 -27.79 5.81 49.70
N THR A 286 -29.08 5.47 49.68
CA THR A 286 -29.90 5.19 48.51
C THR A 286 -30.35 6.52 47.89
N ALA A 287 -30.00 6.80 46.63
CA ALA A 287 -30.48 8.00 45.95
C ALA A 287 -30.93 7.72 44.49
N SER A 288 -32.23 7.51 44.37
CA SER A 288 -33.15 7.84 43.27
C SER A 288 -32.59 8.10 41.86
N ASN A 289 -32.98 7.22 40.93
CA ASN A 289 -33.00 7.45 39.50
C ASN A 289 -33.81 8.71 39.13
N ASN A 290 -33.15 9.72 38.57
CA ASN A 290 -33.80 10.78 37.80
C ASN A 290 -33.20 10.82 36.40
N THR A 291 -33.77 10.00 35.52
CA THR A 291 -33.54 10.05 34.07
C THR A 291 -34.30 11.26 33.51
N LEU A 292 -33.58 12.34 33.21
CA LEU A 292 -34.07 13.40 32.33
C LEU A 292 -33.61 13.05 30.91
N SER A 293 -34.57 12.61 30.11
CA SER A 293 -34.45 12.35 28.69
C SER A 293 -34.11 13.63 27.92
N ASN A 294 -32.93 13.66 27.29
CA ASN A 294 -32.71 14.43 26.07
C ASN A 294 -32.02 13.51 25.07
N GLY A 295 -32.71 13.28 23.95
CA GLY A 295 -32.38 12.28 22.96
C GLY A 295 -31.07 12.54 22.22
N VAL A 296 -30.05 11.79 22.60
CA VAL A 296 -29.00 11.27 21.73
C VAL A 296 -28.72 9.87 22.29
N GLU A 297 -29.07 8.81 21.57
CA GLU A 297 -28.74 7.43 21.96
C GLU A 297 -27.22 7.22 21.86
N ASN A 298 -26.49 7.69 22.86
CA ASN A 298 -25.10 7.31 23.09
C ASN A 298 -25.13 5.90 23.68
N HIS A 299 -24.91 4.89 22.83
CA HIS A 299 -24.58 3.53 23.27
C HIS A 299 -23.21 3.54 23.96
N ILE A 300 -23.15 3.99 25.21
CA ILE A 300 -22.02 3.69 26.09
C ILE A 300 -22.14 2.19 26.40
N GLN A 301 -21.40 1.36 25.67
CA GLN A 301 -21.25 -0.05 26.03
C GLN A 301 -20.40 -0.08 27.31
N GLU A 302 -21.08 -0.22 28.45
CA GLU A 302 -20.45 -0.41 29.75
C GLU A 302 -19.70 -1.75 29.75
N GLY A 303 -18.40 -1.73 30.06
CA GLY A 303 -17.60 -2.93 30.23
C GLY A 303 -17.91 -3.65 31.54
N ASP A 304 -17.31 -4.82 31.72
CA ASP A 304 -17.38 -5.54 32.99
C ASP A 304 -16.87 -4.62 34.12
N MET A 305 -17.70 -4.41 35.15
CA MET A 305 -17.51 -3.46 36.27
C MET A 305 -17.70 -1.94 35.99
N GLY A 306 -18.41 -1.54 34.92
CA GLY A 306 -18.84 -0.13 34.72
C GLY A 306 -17.72 0.84 34.32
N HIS A 307 -16.55 0.33 33.94
CA HIS A 307 -15.46 1.14 33.41
C HIS A 307 -15.66 1.40 31.91
N PRO A 308 -15.30 2.60 31.42
CA PRO A 308 -15.39 2.89 30.01
C PRO A 308 -14.33 2.12 29.22
N ILE A 309 -14.74 1.63 28.05
CA ILE A 309 -13.97 0.71 27.21
C ILE A 309 -13.15 1.49 26.17
N ASP A 310 -11.86 1.20 26.07
CA ASP A 310 -11.02 1.68 24.97
C ASP A 310 -11.51 1.16 23.62
N TYR A 311 -11.46 2.00 22.57
CA TYR A 311 -11.97 1.64 21.25
C TYR A 311 -11.06 2.11 20.12
N PHE A 312 -11.05 1.34 19.04
CA PHE A 312 -10.27 1.60 17.85
C PHE A 312 -11.11 2.28 16.78
N TYR A 313 -10.52 3.28 16.14
CA TYR A 313 -10.92 3.74 14.82
C TYR A 313 -10.01 3.08 13.79
N ASN A 314 -10.60 2.28 12.89
CA ASN A 314 -9.86 1.56 11.86
C ASN A 314 -9.92 2.28 10.52
N TYR A 315 -8.78 2.76 10.05
CA TYR A 315 -8.62 3.37 8.74
C TYR A 315 -7.92 2.41 7.79
N PHE A 316 -8.58 1.29 7.45
CA PHE A 316 -8.02 0.25 6.57
C PHE A 316 -7.46 0.81 5.25
N HIS A 317 -8.12 1.82 4.69
CA HIS A 317 -7.73 2.47 3.43
C HIS A 317 -6.54 3.44 3.58
N LEU A 318 -6.19 3.86 4.80
CA LEU A 318 -5.00 4.68 5.09
C LEU A 318 -3.84 3.86 5.67
N GLY A 319 -4.10 2.61 6.06
CA GLY A 319 -3.09 1.69 6.57
C GLY A 319 -2.72 1.90 8.04
N PHE A 320 -3.57 2.57 8.82
CA PHE A 320 -3.34 2.75 10.25
C PHE A 320 -4.63 2.62 11.09
N ASP A 321 -4.44 2.37 12.38
CA ASP A 321 -5.50 2.40 13.40
C ASP A 321 -5.14 3.38 14.51
N VAL A 322 -6.15 3.98 15.12
CA VAL A 322 -6.01 4.84 16.30
C VAL A 322 -6.83 4.24 17.44
N LEU A 323 -6.17 3.96 18.56
CA LEU A 323 -6.82 3.54 19.79
C LEU A 323 -7.14 4.78 20.62
N PHE A 324 -8.38 4.94 21.04
CA PHE A 324 -8.80 5.97 21.98
C PHE A 324 -9.00 5.37 23.37
N ASP A 325 -8.57 6.13 24.37
CA ASP A 325 -8.82 5.84 25.77
C ASP A 325 -10.32 6.01 26.08
N GLY A 326 -10.91 5.02 26.75
CA GLY A 326 -12.35 5.01 27.05
C GLY A 326 -12.79 6.15 27.99
N VAL A 327 -11.91 6.60 28.89
CA VAL A 327 -12.24 7.65 29.86
C VAL A 327 -12.05 9.03 29.25
N SER A 328 -10.85 9.29 28.73
CA SER A 328 -10.46 10.63 28.29
C SER A 328 -10.84 10.92 26.83
N HIS A 329 -11.19 9.89 26.05
CA HIS A 329 -11.40 9.97 24.61
C HIS A 329 -10.22 10.62 23.89
N ARG A 330 -8.99 10.32 24.32
CA ARG A 330 -7.75 10.79 23.68
C ARG A 330 -7.00 9.65 23.04
N CYS A 331 -6.29 9.95 21.96
CA CYS A 331 -5.44 9.01 21.24
C CYS A 331 -4.43 8.37 22.20
N LYS A 332 -4.54 7.07 22.44
CA LYS A 332 -3.69 6.30 23.37
C LYS A 332 -2.59 5.56 22.64
N LYS A 333 -2.87 5.06 21.43
CA LYS A 333 -1.92 4.32 20.58
C LYS A 333 -2.23 4.54 19.12
N ILE A 334 -1.18 4.49 18.29
CA ILE A 334 -1.30 4.53 16.83
C ILE A 334 -0.63 3.30 16.26
N ILE A 335 -1.33 2.57 15.39
CA ILE A 335 -0.84 1.32 14.79
C ILE A 335 -0.65 1.54 13.29
N LEU A 336 0.58 1.40 12.80
CA LEU A 336 0.93 1.52 11.39
C LEU A 336 1.10 0.14 10.77
N HIS A 337 0.43 -0.12 9.64
CA HIS A 337 0.42 -1.43 8.98
C HIS A 337 1.21 -1.42 7.67
N GLY A 338 2.15 -2.34 7.53
CA GLY A 338 3.01 -2.46 6.34
C GLY A 338 2.37 -3.22 5.17
N ASN A 339 1.22 -3.88 5.38
CA ASN A 339 0.58 -4.76 4.39
C ASN A 339 1.56 -5.74 3.72
N VAL A 340 2.35 -6.45 4.52
CA VAL A 340 3.43 -7.34 4.03
C VAL A 340 2.85 -8.69 3.58
N PRO A 341 3.10 -9.15 2.34
CA PRO A 341 2.72 -10.50 1.92
C PRO A 341 3.25 -11.57 2.88
N GLY A 342 2.42 -12.58 3.18
CA GLY A 342 2.73 -13.60 4.17
C GLY A 342 2.49 -13.18 5.63
N HIS A 343 1.99 -11.96 5.88
CA HIS A 343 1.43 -11.59 7.19
C HIS A 343 -0.07 -11.91 7.24
N TYR A 344 -0.59 -12.18 8.44
CA TYR A 344 -2.00 -12.53 8.65
C TYR A 344 -2.97 -11.43 8.20
N ASP A 345 -2.62 -10.15 8.41
CA ASP A 345 -3.45 -9.00 8.06
C ASP A 345 -3.18 -8.49 6.64
N PHE A 346 -2.45 -9.25 5.81
CA PHE A 346 -2.24 -8.90 4.41
C PHE A 346 -3.58 -8.75 3.65
N GLN A 347 -3.74 -7.66 2.92
CA GLN A 347 -4.98 -7.22 2.25
C GLN A 347 -6.16 -6.89 3.18
N ARG A 348 -5.92 -6.80 4.50
CA ARG A 348 -6.85 -6.16 5.43
C ARG A 348 -6.64 -4.65 5.45
N TYR A 349 -5.38 -4.22 5.45
CA TYR A 349 -4.98 -2.81 5.42
C TYR A 349 -4.28 -2.48 4.11
N LYS A 350 -4.47 -1.25 3.61
CA LYS A 350 -3.59 -0.66 2.62
C LYS A 350 -2.21 -0.44 3.26
N ARG A 351 -1.15 -0.49 2.45
CA ARG A 351 0.22 -0.26 2.94
C ARG A 351 0.37 1.18 3.43
N CYS A 352 0.84 1.36 4.66
CA CYS A 352 1.19 2.66 5.21
C CYS A 352 2.65 3.02 4.87
N PRO A 353 2.91 4.08 4.08
CA PRO A 353 4.25 4.52 3.70
C PRO A 353 4.90 5.34 4.83
N TYR A 354 5.20 4.68 5.95
CA TYR A 354 5.73 5.36 7.13
C TYR A 354 7.23 5.65 7.06
N LYS A 355 7.63 6.75 7.73
CA LYS A 355 9.00 7.14 8.06
C LYS A 355 9.06 7.56 9.53
N ILE A 356 9.84 6.88 10.35
CA ILE A 356 10.03 7.25 11.76
C ILE A 356 11.26 8.11 11.87
N LEU A 357 11.12 9.33 12.42
CA LEU A 357 12.24 10.22 12.67
C LEU A 357 13.00 9.77 13.92
N LEU A 358 14.33 9.69 13.81
CA LEU A 358 15.21 9.41 14.93
C LEU A 358 15.77 10.73 15.45
N GLN A 359 15.67 10.96 16.77
CA GLN A 359 16.30 12.11 17.39
C GLN A 359 17.83 11.97 17.29
N PRO A 360 18.57 13.04 16.94
CA PRO A 360 20.03 13.01 16.96
C PRO A 360 20.51 12.64 18.36
N LYS A 361 21.43 11.67 18.45
CA LYS A 361 22.14 11.41 19.72
C LYS A 361 22.97 12.66 20.04
N VAL A 362 22.55 13.44 21.03
CA VAL A 362 23.41 14.45 21.65
C VAL A 362 24.49 13.68 22.39
N THR A 363 25.70 13.60 21.82
CA THR A 363 26.88 13.12 22.55
C THR A 363 27.23 14.16 23.60
N THR A 364 26.81 13.94 24.85
CA THR A 364 27.46 14.58 25.99
C THR A 364 28.83 13.92 26.13
N ASN A 365 29.88 14.69 25.88
CA ASN A 365 31.24 14.27 26.21
C ASN A 365 31.38 14.35 27.74
N ASP A 366 30.96 13.30 28.44
CA ASP A 366 31.10 13.17 29.89
C ASP A 366 32.52 12.69 30.29
N ASP A 367 33.55 13.30 29.71
CA ASP A 367 34.96 13.09 30.10
C ASP A 367 35.78 14.38 29.86
N ALA A 368 35.61 15.37 30.74
CA ALA A 368 36.62 16.40 30.99
C ALA A 368 36.44 16.99 32.40
N ASP A 369 37.19 16.47 33.35
CA ASP A 369 37.39 17.08 34.66
C ASP A 369 38.02 18.48 34.53
N ASN A 370 37.42 19.44 35.25
CA ASN A 370 37.99 20.65 35.83
C ASN A 370 38.90 21.56 34.97
N GLU A 371 38.33 22.69 34.54
CA GLU A 371 38.97 23.99 34.77
C GLU A 371 37.94 25.11 34.90
N VAL A 372 37.95 25.78 36.05
CA VAL A 372 37.18 26.97 36.36
C VAL A 372 37.69 28.11 35.50
N THR A 373 36.85 28.64 34.60
CA THR A 373 36.95 30.04 34.18
C THR A 373 35.55 30.64 34.08
N THR A 374 35.32 31.64 34.93
CA THR A 374 34.20 32.58 34.88
C THR A 374 34.21 33.30 33.54
N ASN A 375 33.05 33.47 32.91
CA ASN A 375 32.62 34.72 32.29
C ASN A 375 31.11 34.68 32.01
N ASP A 376 30.44 35.68 32.56
CA ASP A 376 29.09 36.09 32.24
C ASP A 376 28.99 36.44 30.75
N ASP A 377 27.90 36.03 30.09
CA ASP A 377 27.12 36.89 29.20
C ASP A 377 25.82 36.18 28.81
N ALA A 378 24.71 36.88 29.06
CA ALA A 378 23.39 36.55 28.58
C ALA A 378 23.32 36.79 27.07
N ASP A 379 22.65 35.92 26.32
CA ASP A 379 21.43 36.30 25.59
C ASP A 379 20.81 35.15 24.79
N ASN A 380 19.50 35.24 24.77
CA ASN A 380 18.46 34.48 24.11
C ASN A 380 18.63 34.42 22.58
N GLU A 381 18.59 33.25 21.94
CA GLU A 381 18.14 33.16 20.55
C GLU A 381 17.32 31.90 20.25
N VAL A 382 16.27 32.19 19.49
CA VAL A 382 15.07 31.43 19.23
C VAL A 382 15.32 30.46 18.08
N ALA A 383 14.70 29.28 18.17
CA ALA A 383 14.65 28.29 17.11
C ALA A 383 14.29 28.91 15.75
N ARG A 384 15.22 28.80 14.79
CA ARG A 384 14.94 29.02 13.37
C ARG A 384 14.57 27.68 12.72
N LEU A 385 13.29 27.55 12.36
CA LEU A 385 12.85 26.68 11.27
C LEU A 385 13.54 27.16 9.99
N GLU A 386 14.36 26.31 9.37
CA GLU A 386 14.76 26.52 7.98
C GLU A 386 13.76 25.84 7.05
N VAL A 387 13.11 26.70 6.26
CA VAL A 387 12.21 26.40 5.16
C VAL A 387 13.06 25.91 3.98
N PHE A 388 12.86 24.68 3.52
CA PHE A 388 13.44 24.19 2.28
C PHE A 388 12.73 24.86 1.09
N GLY A 389 13.46 25.64 0.30
CA GLY A 389 13.06 26.12 -1.01
C GLY A 389 13.52 25.16 -2.12
N GLU A 390 12.72 25.05 -3.16
CA GLU A 390 12.97 24.32 -4.41
C GLU A 390 13.98 25.08 -5.30
N ASP A 391 14.91 24.37 -5.96
CA ASP A 391 15.07 24.33 -7.44
C ASP A 391 16.40 23.66 -7.91
N ASP A 392 16.22 22.68 -8.81
CA ASP A 392 16.96 22.25 -10.01
C ASP A 392 18.47 21.81 -10.03
N ASP A 393 18.62 20.52 -10.39
CA ASP A 393 19.55 19.83 -11.31
C ASP A 393 21.01 20.28 -11.50
N ILE A 394 21.96 19.35 -11.28
CA ILE A 394 23.10 18.98 -12.17
C ILE A 394 23.71 17.63 -11.70
N GLU A 395 23.85 16.69 -12.64
CA GLU A 395 24.63 15.45 -12.50
C GLU A 395 26.15 15.73 -12.38
N SER A 396 26.84 15.13 -11.40
CA SER A 396 28.09 14.36 -11.60
C SER A 396 28.74 13.89 -10.29
N THR A 397 28.73 12.56 -10.13
CA THR A 397 29.80 11.67 -9.63
C THR A 397 30.71 12.08 -8.46
N SER A 398 30.65 11.24 -7.42
CA SER A 398 31.70 10.87 -6.45
C SER A 398 32.12 11.89 -5.37
N THR A 399 31.54 11.76 -4.18
CA THR A 399 32.22 11.27 -2.95
C THR A 399 31.21 11.17 -1.81
N LEU A 400 31.02 9.95 -1.30
CA LEU A 400 30.15 9.62 -0.18
C LEU A 400 30.71 10.21 1.12
N ASN A 401 30.21 11.38 1.53
CA ASN A 401 30.14 11.73 2.94
C ASN A 401 28.81 11.22 3.48
N GLN A 402 28.86 10.11 4.22
CA GLN A 402 27.73 9.52 4.92
C GLN A 402 27.20 10.47 5.98
N THR A 403 26.23 11.31 5.63
CA THR A 403 25.20 11.75 6.58
C THR A 403 24.32 10.53 6.84
N GLY A 404 24.43 9.94 8.03
CA GLY A 404 23.62 8.76 8.40
C GLY A 404 22.14 9.07 8.26
N ASN A 405 21.38 8.21 7.58
CA ASN A 405 19.93 8.36 7.49
C ASN A 405 19.31 8.31 8.91
N ASN A 406 18.89 9.45 9.45
CA ASN A 406 18.23 9.59 10.75
C ASN A 406 16.74 9.16 10.74
N TYR A 407 16.38 8.14 9.94
CA TYR A 407 15.00 7.67 9.88
C TYR A 407 14.86 6.18 9.55
N ILE A 408 13.80 5.57 10.07
CA ILE A 408 13.39 4.20 9.75
C ILE A 408 12.27 4.24 8.71
N THR A 409 12.36 3.42 7.65
CA THR A 409 11.31 3.31 6.62
C THR A 409 10.55 1.99 6.70
N SER A 410 9.39 1.94 6.05
CA SER A 410 8.54 0.73 5.92
C SER A 410 9.16 -0.44 5.14
N GLU A 411 10.35 -0.27 4.58
CA GLU A 411 11.07 -1.29 3.82
C GLU A 411 12.22 -1.92 4.62
N MET A 412 12.65 -1.27 5.70
CA MET A 412 13.79 -1.74 6.50
C MET A 412 13.44 -3.05 7.24
N LYS A 413 14.42 -3.97 7.27
CA LYS A 413 14.38 -5.15 8.14
C LYS A 413 14.77 -4.79 9.57
N ILE A 414 14.36 -5.64 10.51
CA ILE A 414 14.61 -5.44 11.94
C ILE A 414 16.11 -5.34 12.29
N ASP A 415 16.98 -6.05 11.56
CA ASP A 415 18.43 -6.03 11.80
C ASP A 415 18.99 -4.62 11.59
N LYS A 416 18.66 -4.00 10.46
CA LYS A 416 19.06 -2.62 10.12
C LYS A 416 18.42 -1.60 11.07
N ILE A 417 17.19 -1.85 11.52
CA ILE A 417 16.54 -1.00 12.52
C ILE A 417 17.33 -1.08 13.84
N SER A 418 17.70 -2.27 14.28
CA SER A 418 18.44 -2.49 15.53
C SER A 418 19.85 -1.89 15.49
N GLU A 419 20.49 -1.81 14.32
CA GLU A 419 21.73 -1.05 14.14
C GLU A 419 21.56 0.45 14.37
N LEU A 420 20.39 1.01 14.01
CA LEU A 420 20.10 2.45 14.15
C LEU A 420 19.68 2.83 15.58
N ILE A 421 18.77 2.07 16.20
CA ILE A 421 18.17 2.41 17.50
C ILE A 421 18.65 1.55 18.68
N GLY A 422 19.54 0.58 18.42
CA GLY A 422 20.04 -0.35 19.44
C GLY A 422 19.17 -1.60 19.60
N PRO A 423 19.49 -2.46 20.59
CA PRO A 423 18.73 -3.68 20.85
C PRO A 423 17.36 -3.36 21.46
N PRO A 424 16.38 -4.28 21.34
CA PRO A 424 15.07 -4.11 21.94
C PRO A 424 15.14 -4.02 23.48
N SER A 425 14.19 -3.30 24.06
CA SER A 425 13.96 -3.19 25.49
C SER A 425 13.36 -4.50 26.02
N GLY A 426 14.23 -5.46 26.30
CA GLY A 426 13.86 -6.78 26.83
C GLY A 426 13.78 -7.86 25.76
N ARG A 427 13.25 -9.02 26.15
CA ARG A 427 13.14 -10.18 25.25
C ARG A 427 11.90 -10.04 24.36
N PRO A 428 12.02 -10.28 23.04
CA PRO A 428 10.87 -10.28 22.16
C PRO A 428 9.80 -11.27 22.60
N LEU A 429 8.53 -10.90 22.45
CA LEU A 429 7.39 -11.75 22.77
C LEU A 429 6.90 -12.47 21.51
N ILE A 430 6.67 -13.77 21.60
CA ILE A 430 6.08 -14.53 20.50
C ILE A 430 4.58 -14.23 20.45
N PHE A 431 4.11 -13.88 19.26
CA PHE A 431 2.74 -13.49 19.03
C PHE A 431 2.13 -14.29 17.87
N ASN A 432 1.00 -14.94 18.13
CA ASN A 432 0.34 -15.82 17.17
C ASN A 432 -1.09 -15.32 16.92
N ARG A 433 -1.34 -14.65 15.78
CA ARG A 433 -2.67 -14.21 15.35
C ARG A 433 -3.37 -15.29 14.53
N GLY A 434 -4.65 -15.55 14.82
CA GLY A 434 -5.50 -16.39 13.95
C GLY A 434 -6.79 -16.82 14.63
N ALA A 435 -7.90 -16.79 13.90
CA ALA A 435 -9.14 -17.43 14.36
C ALA A 435 -8.90 -18.93 14.54
N GLY A 436 -8.99 -19.42 15.77
CA GLY A 436 -8.68 -20.82 16.11
C GLY A 436 -7.19 -21.13 16.36
N GLY A 437 -6.33 -20.11 16.53
CA GLY A 437 -4.95 -20.30 17.00
C GLY A 437 -3.92 -20.72 15.94
N GLN A 438 -4.28 -20.70 14.65
CA GLN A 438 -3.36 -21.02 13.56
C GLN A 438 -3.19 -19.82 12.62
N ASN A 439 -2.07 -19.10 12.75
CA ASN A 439 -1.57 -18.26 11.67
C ASN A 439 -1.04 -19.18 10.55
N PRO A 440 -1.57 -19.15 9.31
CA PRO A 440 -1.07 -19.99 8.23
C PRO A 440 0.41 -19.72 7.89
N PHE A 441 0.93 -18.55 8.28
CA PHE A 441 2.33 -18.15 8.05
C PHE A 441 3.23 -18.32 9.30
N GLY A 442 2.67 -18.79 10.42
CA GLY A 442 3.36 -18.96 11.70
C GLY A 442 3.41 -17.69 12.55
N PRO A 443 4.00 -17.77 13.76
CA PRO A 443 4.03 -16.64 14.69
C PRO A 443 4.95 -15.51 14.23
N THR A 444 4.65 -14.30 14.71
CA THR A 444 5.49 -13.10 14.65
C THR A 444 6.12 -12.81 16.02
N GLU A 445 7.13 -11.94 16.05
CA GLU A 445 7.80 -11.50 17.28
C GLU A 445 7.48 -10.02 17.54
N LEU A 446 7.18 -9.68 18.79
CA LEU A 446 6.96 -8.31 19.24
C LEU A 446 8.21 -7.83 19.97
N SER A 447 8.91 -6.89 19.36
CA SER A 447 10.12 -6.26 19.92
C SER A 447 9.77 -4.87 20.43
N GLY A 448 9.89 -4.68 21.75
CA GLY A 448 9.64 -3.39 22.40
C GLY A 448 10.85 -2.46 22.31
N TYR A 449 10.59 -1.18 22.10
CA TYR A 449 11.55 -0.09 22.10
C TYR A 449 10.93 1.10 22.84
N ASP A 450 11.74 2.11 23.14
CA ASP A 450 11.27 3.31 23.80
C ASP A 450 10.26 4.08 22.92
N GLY A 451 8.97 4.04 23.29
CA GLY A 451 7.87 4.67 22.56
C GLY A 451 7.31 3.88 21.37
N ALA A 452 7.78 2.65 21.10
CA ALA A 452 7.25 1.82 20.01
C ALA A 452 7.38 0.32 20.25
N VAL A 453 6.49 -0.46 19.63
CA VAL A 453 6.61 -1.92 19.50
C VAL A 453 6.59 -2.29 18.03
N PHE A 454 7.56 -3.08 17.60
CA PHE A 454 7.67 -3.61 16.24
C PHE A 454 7.18 -5.05 16.22
N GLU A 455 6.22 -5.35 15.36
CA GLU A 455 5.81 -6.71 15.02
C GLU A 455 6.63 -7.20 13.83
N VAL A 456 7.45 -8.21 14.06
CA VAL A 456 8.45 -8.70 13.11
C VAL A 456 8.10 -10.10 12.65
N MET A 457 8.14 -10.31 11.34
CA MET A 457 7.94 -11.61 10.71
C MET A 457 9.24 -12.44 10.73
N LYS A 458 9.12 -13.75 10.54
CA LYS A 458 10.30 -14.67 10.51
C LYS A 458 11.37 -14.32 9.48
N ASN A 459 10.99 -13.63 8.40
CA ASN A 459 11.90 -13.17 7.34
C ASN A 459 12.57 -11.81 7.66
N GLY A 460 12.36 -11.28 8.87
CA GLY A 460 12.94 -10.03 9.39
C GLY A 460 12.20 -8.76 8.97
N HIS A 461 11.11 -8.87 8.20
CA HIS A 461 10.30 -7.71 7.82
C HIS A 461 9.38 -7.28 8.96
N VAL A 462 9.23 -5.97 9.13
CA VAL A 462 8.28 -5.39 10.09
C VAL A 462 6.90 -5.35 9.43
N ALA A 463 5.94 -6.05 10.03
CA ALA A 463 4.55 -6.07 9.56
C ALA A 463 3.73 -4.91 10.14
N THR A 464 3.93 -4.61 11.42
CA THR A 464 3.15 -3.62 12.17
C THR A 464 4.06 -2.85 13.11
N ILE A 465 3.77 -1.56 13.32
CA ILE A 465 4.39 -0.75 14.37
C ILE A 465 3.28 -0.17 15.25
N THR A 466 3.40 -0.32 16.57
CA THR A 466 2.52 0.34 17.53
C THR A 466 3.30 1.44 18.24
N LEU A 467 2.82 2.68 18.14
CA LEU A 467 3.36 3.86 18.82
C LEU A 467 2.60 4.09 20.14
N PHE A 468 3.32 4.52 21.16
CA PHE A 468 2.84 4.76 22.52
C PHE A 468 3.16 6.17 22.99
#